data_AF-A0A3D3SZ76-F1
#
_entry.id   AF-A0A3D3SZ76-F1
#
_cell.length_a   1.000
_cell.length_b   1.000
_cell.length_c   1.000
_cell.angle_alpha   90.00
_cell.angle_beta   90.00
_cell.angle_gamma   90.00
#
_symmetry.space_group_name_H-M   'P 1'
#
loop_
_entity.id
_entity.type
_entity.pdbx_description
1 polymer ?
#
loop_
_entity_poly.entity_id
_entity_poly.type
_entity_poly.pdbx_seq_one_letter_code
_entity_poly.pdbx_strand_id
1 'polypeptide(L)'
;MHPDARGTNVFDVGSLTSPHLVSSAGENLEKDVVGNAAALDVFKFLKLEVAGISLLQRIQDGDPSVSAAMADNIALAEEWTQSFAGIVEDEGRPASHTLAKQVYFPLEDGDYHLLAPLYPTSLVHRLFQVINHDRFSEEAKSAREARRSQKPGTGYREHLNLAVQSFGGTKPQNISQLNSERGGRAYLLASLPPTWKDQGMKPPSTQRTIFGRWSLSRRDLGASINMLKKFLAGTQHNNLPIREARSRMVNYIVDQVLGLAFTVQSLPAGWSANAECRLNRAECLWLDPGRCDDDPDFAAERQLGDWKENTAAHFGRWLNQLIRSDQAPLDSAAARHWENDFADAMQTFERGMP
;
A
#
# COMPACT_ATOMS: atom_id res chain seq x y z
N MET A 1 -5.58 8.82 -21.73
CA MET A 1 -5.29 9.55 -22.98
C MET A 1 -5.10 8.54 -24.10
N HIS A 2 -5.44 8.89 -25.33
CA HIS A 2 -5.32 8.02 -26.51
C HIS A 2 -4.01 8.27 -27.24
N PRO A 3 -3.35 7.26 -27.84
CA PRO A 3 -2.10 7.46 -28.61
C PRO A 3 -2.25 8.41 -29.79
N ASP A 4 -3.44 8.51 -30.40
CA ASP A 4 -3.70 9.45 -31.50
C ASP A 4 -4.03 10.89 -31.03
N ALA A 5 -3.99 11.15 -29.72
CA ALA A 5 -4.26 12.50 -29.21
C ALA A 5 -3.09 13.44 -29.55
N ARG A 6 -3.36 14.44 -30.38
CA ARG A 6 -2.41 15.53 -30.67
C ARG A 6 -2.70 16.72 -29.76
N GLY A 7 -1.85 16.91 -28.76
CA GLY A 7 -1.91 18.02 -27.83
C GLY A 7 -0.50 18.45 -27.42
N THR A 8 -0.44 19.42 -26.51
CA THR A 8 0.83 19.91 -25.97
C THR A 8 1.35 18.95 -24.90
N ASN A 9 2.57 18.45 -25.10
CA ASN A 9 3.35 17.82 -24.04
C ASN A 9 4.12 18.94 -23.34
N VAL A 10 4.26 18.86 -22.03
CA VAL A 10 4.87 19.92 -21.23
C VAL A 10 6.02 19.35 -20.44
N PHE A 11 7.14 20.08 -20.41
CA PHE A 11 8.21 19.86 -19.44
C PHE A 11 8.10 20.92 -18.33
N ASP A 12 7.56 20.52 -17.18
CA ASP A 12 7.47 21.36 -16.00
C ASP A 12 7.91 20.57 -14.75
N VAL A 13 8.78 21.18 -13.96
CA VAL A 13 9.32 20.60 -12.73
C VAL A 13 8.43 20.97 -11.53
N GLY A 14 7.47 21.87 -11.69
CA GLY A 14 6.49 22.26 -10.70
C GLY A 14 7.08 22.69 -9.36
N SER A 15 6.21 22.94 -8.38
CA SER A 15 6.62 23.06 -6.97
C SER A 15 5.56 22.42 -6.09
N LEU A 16 5.98 21.66 -5.08
CA LEU A 16 5.10 21.06 -4.11
C LEU A 16 5.49 21.55 -2.72
N THR A 17 4.55 22.15 -2.00
CA THR A 17 4.76 22.76 -0.68
C THR A 17 4.27 21.89 0.47
N SER A 18 3.55 20.80 0.19
CA SER A 18 2.98 19.93 1.23
C SER A 18 3.90 18.77 1.58
N PRO A 19 4.24 18.55 2.88
CA PRO A 19 5.07 17.43 3.31
C PRO A 19 4.33 16.07 3.28
N HIS A 20 3.02 16.06 3.05
CA HIS A 20 2.19 14.85 3.07
C HIS A 20 1.84 14.32 1.67
N LEU A 21 2.21 15.05 0.63
CA LEU A 21 1.97 14.68 -0.76
C LEU A 21 3.29 14.34 -1.43
N VAL A 22 3.23 13.44 -2.40
CA VAL A 22 4.36 13.08 -3.25
C VAL A 22 3.93 13.29 -4.69
N SER A 23 4.79 13.93 -5.48
CA SER A 23 4.52 14.22 -6.89
C SER A 23 5.82 14.14 -7.71
N SER A 24 5.73 14.45 -9.00
CA SER A 24 6.91 14.63 -9.84
C SER A 24 7.71 15.90 -9.54
N ALA A 25 7.21 16.78 -8.66
CA ALA A 25 7.84 18.06 -8.39
C ALA A 25 9.06 17.94 -7.47
N GLY A 26 10.11 18.73 -7.77
CA GLY A 26 11.32 18.84 -6.93
C GLY A 26 12.29 17.65 -7.00
N GLU A 27 11.97 16.62 -7.80
CA GLU A 27 12.84 15.46 -8.01
C GLU A 27 13.64 15.62 -9.31
N ASN A 28 14.92 15.20 -9.30
CA ASN A 28 15.73 15.15 -10.51
C ASN A 28 15.33 13.91 -11.34
N LEU A 29 14.26 14.05 -12.12
CA LEU A 29 13.70 12.98 -12.94
C LEU A 29 14.25 13.04 -14.38
N GLU A 30 14.43 11.87 -14.99
CA GLU A 30 14.87 11.79 -16.38
C GLU A 30 13.86 12.42 -17.34
N LYS A 31 14.36 13.29 -18.23
CA LYS A 31 13.54 13.91 -19.28
C LYS A 31 13.17 12.85 -20.32
N ASP A 32 11.87 12.79 -20.62
CA ASP A 32 11.36 11.95 -21.71
C ASP A 32 11.21 12.76 -22.97
N VAL A 33 11.37 12.10 -24.11
CA VAL A 33 11.24 12.73 -25.43
C VAL A 33 10.17 12.03 -26.23
N VAL A 34 9.32 12.86 -26.82
CA VAL A 34 8.20 12.47 -27.66
C VAL A 34 8.48 12.99 -29.06
N GLY A 35 8.45 12.10 -30.05
CA GLY A 35 8.71 12.48 -31.44
C GLY A 35 8.80 11.27 -32.36
N ASN A 36 8.89 11.53 -33.65
CA ASN A 36 9.13 10.50 -34.65
C ASN A 36 10.53 9.87 -34.44
N ALA A 37 10.75 8.67 -34.98
CA ALA A 37 12.02 7.95 -34.79
C ALA A 37 13.29 8.78 -35.12
N ALA A 38 13.22 9.65 -36.12
CA ALA A 38 14.32 10.56 -36.47
C ALA A 38 14.64 11.59 -35.35
N ALA A 39 13.62 12.07 -34.62
CA ALA A 39 13.81 12.98 -33.50
C ALA A 39 14.45 12.27 -32.28
N LEU A 40 14.20 10.97 -32.12
CA LEU A 40 14.83 10.17 -31.07
C LEU A 40 16.34 10.03 -31.29
N ASP A 41 16.80 9.94 -32.54
CA ASP A 41 18.23 9.83 -32.83
C ASP A 41 18.96 11.15 -32.55
N VAL A 42 18.34 12.29 -32.85
CA VAL A 42 18.83 13.62 -32.45
C VAL A 42 18.94 13.71 -30.92
N PHE A 43 17.94 13.22 -30.20
CA PHE A 43 17.97 13.28 -28.74
C PHE A 43 19.03 12.35 -28.12
N LYS A 44 19.24 11.16 -28.67
CA LYS A 44 20.35 10.28 -28.25
C LYS A 44 21.70 10.98 -28.39
N PHE A 45 21.89 11.75 -29.44
CA PHE A 45 23.08 12.58 -29.62
C PHE A 45 23.19 13.67 -28.53
N LEU A 46 22.11 14.38 -28.24
CA LEU A 46 22.07 15.42 -27.19
C LEU A 46 22.24 14.87 -25.76
N LYS A 47 21.90 13.58 -25.54
CA LYS A 47 22.11 12.86 -24.26
C LYS A 47 23.56 12.40 -24.05
N LEU A 48 24.44 12.49 -25.05
CA LEU A 48 25.83 12.07 -24.87
C LEU A 48 26.51 12.87 -23.75
N GLU A 49 27.13 12.18 -22.82
CA GLU A 49 27.83 12.79 -21.70
C GLU A 49 29.33 12.95 -22.02
N VAL A 50 29.82 14.17 -21.85
CA VAL A 50 31.25 14.49 -21.90
C VAL A 50 31.66 15.02 -20.54
N ALA A 51 32.54 14.30 -19.86
CA ALA A 51 32.95 14.57 -18.48
C ALA A 51 31.77 14.66 -17.47
N GLY A 52 30.75 13.81 -17.65
CA GLY A 52 29.59 13.72 -16.75
C GLY A 52 28.55 14.82 -16.93
N ILE A 53 28.65 15.65 -17.97
CA ILE A 53 27.65 16.66 -18.32
C ILE A 53 27.12 16.31 -19.71
N SER A 54 25.80 16.26 -19.85
CA SER A 54 25.15 16.01 -21.13
C SER A 54 25.42 17.13 -22.13
N LEU A 55 25.53 16.80 -23.41
CA LEU A 55 25.69 17.77 -24.49
C LEU A 55 24.55 18.80 -24.48
N LEU A 56 23.32 18.36 -24.23
CA LEU A 56 22.16 19.26 -24.08
C LEU A 56 22.36 20.30 -22.97
N GLN A 57 22.84 19.87 -21.80
CA GLN A 57 23.06 20.78 -20.69
C GLN A 57 24.17 21.79 -21.02
N ARG A 58 25.24 21.37 -21.69
CA ARG A 58 26.29 22.29 -22.16
C ARG A 58 25.77 23.30 -23.19
N ILE A 59 24.85 22.88 -24.06
CA ILE A 59 24.17 23.78 -25.00
C ILE A 59 23.32 24.81 -24.25
N GLN A 60 22.56 24.37 -23.23
CA GLN A 60 21.74 25.26 -22.40
C GLN A 60 22.58 26.23 -21.56
N ASP A 61 23.74 25.79 -21.09
CA ASP A 61 24.70 26.60 -20.32
C ASP A 61 25.52 27.56 -21.21
N GLY A 62 25.37 27.47 -22.54
CA GLY A 62 26.08 28.33 -23.50
C GLY A 62 27.59 28.04 -23.57
N ASP A 63 28.01 26.79 -23.37
CA ASP A 63 29.42 26.39 -23.37
C ASP A 63 30.07 26.64 -24.75
N PRO A 64 31.07 27.55 -24.86
CA PRO A 64 31.72 27.88 -26.13
C PRO A 64 32.39 26.68 -26.81
N SER A 65 32.78 25.66 -26.03
CA SER A 65 33.41 24.46 -26.56
C SER A 65 32.46 23.62 -27.42
N VAL A 66 31.14 23.72 -27.18
CA VAL A 66 30.14 23.02 -27.99
C VAL A 66 30.03 23.68 -29.36
N SER A 67 29.91 25.00 -29.41
CA SER A 67 29.84 25.74 -30.68
C SER A 67 31.09 25.50 -31.53
N ALA A 68 32.28 25.57 -30.91
CA ALA A 68 33.55 25.28 -31.61
C ALA A 68 33.67 23.84 -32.13
N ALA A 69 33.01 22.87 -31.49
CA ALA A 69 33.00 21.47 -31.91
C ALA A 69 31.89 21.13 -32.92
N MET A 70 30.88 21.98 -33.07
CA MET A 70 29.73 21.75 -33.96
C MET A 70 30.07 21.97 -35.43
N ALA A 71 30.73 23.08 -35.76
CA ALA A 71 31.12 23.40 -37.13
C ALA A 71 32.33 24.33 -37.19
N ASP A 72 33.14 24.21 -38.25
CA ASP A 72 34.28 25.11 -38.50
C ASP A 72 33.84 26.56 -38.81
N ASN A 73 32.59 26.73 -39.27
CA ASN A 73 31.99 28.03 -39.52
C ASN A 73 31.18 28.48 -38.31
N ILE A 74 31.58 29.61 -37.72
CA ILE A 74 30.98 30.21 -36.53
C ILE A 74 29.48 30.46 -36.70
N ALA A 75 29.04 30.95 -37.87
CA ALA A 75 27.63 31.25 -38.11
C ALA A 75 26.78 29.98 -38.14
N LEU A 76 27.29 28.90 -38.75
CA LEU A 76 26.62 27.59 -38.77
C LEU A 76 26.61 26.94 -37.38
N ALA A 77 27.70 27.08 -36.63
CA ALA A 77 27.79 26.55 -35.27
C ALA A 77 26.78 27.22 -34.33
N GLU A 78 26.62 28.55 -34.42
CA GLU A 78 25.61 29.29 -33.66
C GLU A 78 24.19 28.89 -34.05
N GLU A 79 23.90 28.78 -35.35
CA GLU A 79 22.59 28.37 -35.87
C GLU A 79 22.21 26.95 -35.37
N TRP A 80 23.14 26.00 -35.44
CA TRP A 80 22.90 24.64 -34.96
C TRP A 80 22.73 24.58 -33.46
N THR A 81 23.56 25.30 -32.70
CA THR A 81 23.47 25.35 -31.24
C THR A 81 22.12 25.93 -30.79
N GLN A 82 21.64 27.01 -31.42
CA GLN A 82 20.31 27.56 -31.16
C GLN A 82 19.19 26.59 -31.55
N SER A 83 19.31 25.94 -32.71
CA SER A 83 18.32 24.96 -33.17
C SER A 83 18.21 23.76 -32.21
N PHE A 84 19.33 23.27 -31.68
CA PHE A 84 19.32 22.19 -30.69
C PHE A 84 18.81 22.63 -29.33
N ALA A 85 19.04 23.87 -28.92
CA ALA A 85 18.48 24.43 -27.69
C ALA A 85 16.94 24.51 -27.76
N GLY A 86 16.39 24.91 -28.91
CA GLY A 86 14.95 25.05 -29.14
C GLY A 86 14.15 23.74 -29.07
N ILE A 87 14.79 22.56 -29.17
CA ILE A 87 14.12 21.25 -29.06
C ILE A 87 13.47 21.04 -27.67
N VAL A 88 13.95 21.75 -26.65
CA VAL A 88 13.44 21.64 -25.27
C VAL A 88 12.35 22.67 -24.98
N GLU A 89 12.22 23.71 -25.81
CA GLU A 89 11.22 24.76 -25.61
C GLU A 89 9.87 24.33 -26.19
N ASP A 90 8.78 24.58 -25.45
CA ASP A 90 7.43 24.21 -25.88
C ASP A 90 7.07 24.99 -27.16
N GLU A 91 7.00 24.27 -28.29
CA GLU A 91 6.60 24.85 -29.58
C GLU A 91 5.08 25.15 -29.60
N GLY A 92 4.72 26.35 -29.14
CA GLY A 92 3.47 27.01 -29.53
C GLY A 92 2.40 27.14 -28.44
N ARG A 93 1.16 27.42 -28.89
CA ARG A 93 0.03 27.66 -27.98
C ARG A 93 -0.42 26.36 -27.31
N PRO A 94 -0.66 26.35 -25.99
CA PRO A 94 -1.21 25.19 -25.30
C PRO A 94 -2.50 24.70 -25.95
N ALA A 95 -2.52 23.43 -26.35
CA ALA A 95 -3.63 22.79 -27.00
C ALA A 95 -3.89 21.41 -26.39
N SER A 96 -5.17 21.06 -26.28
CA SER A 96 -5.62 19.74 -25.88
C SER A 96 -6.37 19.06 -27.03
N HIS A 97 -6.65 17.77 -26.88
CA HIS A 97 -7.33 16.98 -27.90
C HIS A 97 -8.67 16.44 -27.38
N THR A 98 -9.62 16.16 -28.27
CA THR A 98 -10.91 15.53 -27.92
C THR A 98 -10.76 14.14 -27.29
N LEU A 99 -9.64 13.47 -27.56
CA LEU A 99 -9.28 12.16 -26.99
C LEU A 99 -8.39 12.27 -25.74
N ALA A 100 -8.03 13.49 -25.32
CA ALA A 100 -7.40 13.74 -24.04
C ALA A 100 -8.44 13.72 -22.92
N LYS A 101 -8.00 13.51 -21.68
CA LYS A 101 -8.89 13.59 -20.52
C LYS A 101 -8.90 15.04 -20.06
N GLN A 102 -10.11 15.57 -19.86
CA GLN A 102 -10.35 16.90 -19.30
C GLN A 102 -11.40 16.76 -18.21
N VAL A 103 -11.17 17.39 -17.06
CA VAL A 103 -11.97 17.22 -15.84
C VAL A 103 -12.28 18.59 -15.27
N TYR A 104 -13.56 18.87 -15.00
CA TYR A 104 -13.94 20.08 -14.27
C TYR A 104 -13.63 19.94 -12.78
N PHE A 105 -13.01 20.96 -12.21
CA PHE A 105 -12.70 21.06 -10.80
C PHE A 105 -13.43 22.28 -10.21
N PRO A 106 -14.32 22.09 -9.22
CA PRO A 106 -15.10 23.19 -8.65
C PRO A 106 -14.22 24.13 -7.82
N LEU A 107 -14.56 25.42 -7.87
CA LEU A 107 -13.99 26.47 -7.04
C LEU A 107 -14.96 26.88 -5.93
N GLU A 108 -14.45 27.58 -4.91
CA GLU A 108 -15.27 28.05 -3.78
C GLU A 108 -16.38 29.00 -4.22
N ASP A 109 -16.14 29.80 -5.26
CA ASP A 109 -17.09 30.78 -5.80
C ASP A 109 -18.20 30.15 -6.68
N GLY A 110 -18.21 28.83 -6.84
CA GLY A 110 -19.17 28.09 -7.67
C GLY A 110 -18.79 27.97 -9.15
N ASP A 111 -17.68 28.60 -9.56
CA ASP A 111 -17.07 28.44 -10.87
C ASP A 111 -16.24 27.14 -10.97
N TYR A 112 -15.73 26.83 -12.17
CA TYR A 112 -14.96 25.61 -12.44
C TYR A 112 -13.68 25.91 -13.21
N HIS A 113 -12.59 25.22 -12.83
CA HIS A 113 -11.40 25.07 -13.66
C HIS A 113 -11.51 23.79 -14.50
N LEU A 114 -11.14 23.89 -15.78
CA LEU A 114 -10.98 22.70 -16.63
C LEU A 114 -9.53 22.21 -16.53
N LEU A 115 -9.32 21.09 -15.85
CA LEU A 115 -8.02 20.45 -15.68
C LEU A 115 -7.78 19.43 -16.79
N ALA A 116 -6.63 19.54 -17.47
CA ALA A 116 -6.18 18.57 -18.46
C ALA A 116 -4.97 17.79 -17.89
N PRO A 117 -5.20 16.68 -17.14
CA PRO A 117 -4.10 15.93 -16.55
C PRO A 117 -3.23 15.26 -17.63
N LEU A 118 -1.93 15.53 -17.58
CA LEU A 118 -0.92 14.87 -18.40
C LEU A 118 -0.36 13.63 -17.71
N TYR A 119 0.28 12.75 -18.49
CA TYR A 119 0.83 11.50 -17.99
C TYR A 119 2.27 11.75 -17.51
N PRO A 120 2.59 11.55 -16.22
CA PRO A 120 3.90 11.90 -15.66
C PRO A 120 4.94 10.82 -15.99
N THR A 121 5.36 10.76 -17.24
CA THR A 121 6.24 9.70 -17.78
C THR A 121 7.56 9.54 -17.02
N SER A 122 8.20 10.65 -16.64
CA SER A 122 9.46 10.66 -15.89
C SER A 122 9.32 10.08 -14.48
N LEU A 123 8.24 10.41 -13.78
CA LEU A 123 7.93 9.84 -12.46
C LEU A 123 7.66 8.34 -12.56
N VAL A 124 6.89 7.92 -13.56
CA VAL A 124 6.61 6.51 -13.81
C VAL A 124 7.88 5.74 -14.17
N HIS A 125 8.80 6.36 -14.92
CA HIS A 125 10.09 5.77 -15.22
C HIS A 125 10.92 5.56 -13.95
N ARG A 126 11.00 6.57 -13.07
CA ARG A 126 11.68 6.44 -11.79
C ARG A 126 11.09 5.31 -10.93
N LEU A 127 9.76 5.24 -10.83
CA LEU A 127 9.08 4.15 -10.12
C LEU A 127 9.41 2.78 -10.72
N PHE A 128 9.43 2.67 -12.04
CA PHE A 128 9.79 1.44 -12.75
C PHE A 128 11.23 0.99 -12.45
N GLN A 129 12.19 1.91 -12.46
CA GLN A 129 13.58 1.64 -12.08
C GLN A 129 13.68 1.12 -10.64
N VAL A 130 13.03 1.79 -9.68
CA VAL A 130 13.04 1.41 -8.26
C VAL A 130 12.46 0.00 -8.06
N ILE A 131 11.28 -0.28 -8.65
CA ILE A 131 10.66 -1.61 -8.53
C ILE A 131 11.52 -2.70 -9.17
N ASN A 132 12.10 -2.44 -10.34
CA ASN A 132 12.97 -3.44 -10.99
C ASN A 132 14.26 -3.67 -10.21
N HIS A 133 14.86 -2.63 -9.65
CA HIS A 133 16.01 -2.76 -8.76
C HIS A 133 15.64 -3.63 -7.54
N ASP A 134 14.57 -3.27 -6.82
CA ASP A 134 14.10 -4.02 -5.65
C ASP A 134 13.77 -5.50 -5.95
N ARG A 135 13.38 -5.81 -7.19
CA ARG A 135 13.01 -7.17 -7.63
C ARG A 135 14.18 -7.96 -8.19
N PHE A 136 15.01 -7.35 -9.03
CA PHE A 136 15.93 -8.06 -9.91
C PHE A 136 17.40 -7.70 -9.71
N SER A 137 17.74 -6.78 -8.80
CA SER A 137 19.14 -6.50 -8.48
C SER A 137 19.83 -7.71 -7.84
N GLU A 138 21.15 -7.76 -7.95
CA GLU A 138 21.94 -8.85 -7.36
C GLU A 138 21.86 -8.83 -5.83
N GLU A 139 21.77 -7.65 -5.21
CA GLU A 139 21.57 -7.49 -3.77
C GLU A 139 20.22 -8.10 -3.35
N ALA A 140 19.15 -7.83 -4.11
CA ALA A 140 17.83 -8.36 -3.82
C ALA A 140 17.77 -9.89 -4.03
N LYS A 141 18.47 -10.43 -5.03
CA LYS A 141 18.61 -11.88 -5.24
C LYS A 141 19.36 -12.53 -4.08
N SER A 142 20.50 -11.98 -3.69
CA SER A 142 21.33 -12.46 -2.58
C SER A 142 20.57 -12.45 -1.25
N ALA A 143 19.85 -11.36 -0.94
CA ALA A 143 19.01 -11.25 0.25
C ALA A 143 17.89 -12.31 0.30
N ARG A 144 17.24 -12.59 -0.84
CA ARG A 144 16.23 -13.66 -0.92
C ARG A 144 16.84 -15.05 -0.76
N GLU A 145 18.04 -15.27 -1.31
CA GLU A 145 18.77 -16.53 -1.14
C GLU A 145 19.22 -16.74 0.31
N ALA A 146 19.69 -15.70 0.99
CA ALA A 146 20.01 -15.73 2.42
C ALA A 146 18.78 -16.09 3.25
N ARG A 147 17.61 -15.48 2.97
CA ARG A 147 16.34 -15.84 3.61
C ARG A 147 15.96 -17.30 3.34
N ARG A 148 16.07 -17.76 2.09
CA ARG A 148 15.77 -19.16 1.71
C ARG A 148 16.68 -20.15 2.42
N SER A 149 17.95 -19.80 2.60
CA SER A 149 18.99 -20.62 3.23
C SER A 149 19.05 -20.43 4.76
N GLN A 150 18.14 -19.64 5.34
CA GLN A 150 18.11 -19.29 6.77
C GLN A 150 19.44 -18.71 7.29
N LYS A 151 20.17 -17.97 6.45
CA LYS A 151 21.43 -17.30 6.80
C LYS A 151 21.17 -15.81 7.10
N PRO A 152 22.01 -15.17 7.93
CA PRO A 152 22.00 -13.72 8.09
C PRO A 152 22.24 -13.05 6.73
N GLY A 153 21.50 -11.98 6.44
CA GLY A 153 21.59 -11.24 5.18
C GLY A 153 21.00 -9.85 5.30
N THR A 154 21.10 -9.07 4.22
CA THR A 154 20.46 -7.75 4.12
C THR A 154 18.95 -7.88 3.89
N GLY A 155 18.20 -6.82 4.23
CA GLY A 155 16.76 -6.77 3.95
C GLY A 155 16.47 -6.66 2.44
N TYR A 156 15.30 -7.14 2.02
CA TYR A 156 14.80 -6.93 0.65
C TYR A 156 13.36 -6.45 0.67
N ARG A 157 12.92 -5.84 -0.43
CA ARG A 157 11.56 -5.33 -0.61
C ARG A 157 10.74 -6.24 -1.51
N GLU A 158 9.46 -6.35 -1.22
CA GLU A 158 8.51 -7.13 -2.01
C GLU A 158 7.26 -6.29 -2.26
N HIS A 159 6.96 -6.07 -3.54
CA HIS A 159 5.84 -5.25 -4.01
C HIS A 159 4.70 -6.18 -4.42
N LEU A 160 3.73 -6.38 -3.53
CA LEU A 160 2.60 -7.28 -3.76
C LEU A 160 1.52 -6.62 -4.62
N ASN A 161 0.75 -7.44 -5.34
CA ASN A 161 -0.42 -7.02 -6.13
C ASN A 161 -0.14 -5.91 -7.18
N LEU A 162 1.07 -5.88 -7.74
CA LEU A 162 1.39 -4.98 -8.85
C LEU A 162 0.55 -5.31 -10.09
N ALA A 163 -0.10 -4.31 -10.66
CA ALA A 163 -0.67 -4.41 -12.00
C ALA A 163 0.30 -3.85 -13.03
N VAL A 164 0.31 -4.44 -14.24
CA VAL A 164 1.11 -3.98 -15.37
C VAL A 164 0.17 -3.38 -16.41
N GLN A 165 0.37 -2.10 -16.70
CA GLN A 165 -0.30 -1.43 -17.81
C GLN A 165 0.65 -1.34 -18.99
N SER A 166 0.16 -1.69 -20.19
CA SER A 166 0.94 -1.64 -21.42
C SER A 166 0.48 -0.48 -22.31
N PHE A 167 1.45 0.27 -22.83
CA PHE A 167 1.23 1.37 -23.76
C PHE A 167 1.89 1.07 -25.12
N GLY A 168 1.14 1.28 -26.20
CA GLY A 168 1.65 1.20 -27.58
C GLY A 168 1.39 -0.12 -28.30
N GLY A 169 0.69 -1.06 -27.66
CA GLY A 169 0.32 -2.35 -28.27
C GLY A 169 1.56 -3.08 -28.81
N THR A 170 1.58 -3.32 -30.12
CA THR A 170 2.69 -3.99 -30.83
C THR A 170 3.86 -3.06 -31.20
N LYS A 171 3.72 -1.73 -31.04
CA LYS A 171 4.73 -0.72 -31.39
C LYS A 171 4.94 0.30 -30.26
N PRO A 172 5.52 -0.12 -29.12
CA PRO A 172 5.75 0.76 -27.97
C PRO A 172 6.73 1.91 -28.26
N GLN A 173 7.50 1.83 -29.35
CA GLN A 173 8.49 2.84 -29.73
C GLN A 173 7.89 4.19 -30.14
N ASN A 174 6.63 4.21 -30.56
CA ASN A 174 5.99 5.40 -31.13
C ASN A 174 5.34 6.32 -30.09
N ILE A 175 5.50 6.04 -28.80
CA ILE A 175 4.90 6.85 -27.73
C ILE A 175 5.91 7.82 -27.15
N SER A 176 7.01 7.29 -26.62
CA SER A 176 8.10 8.08 -26.05
C SER A 176 9.35 7.24 -25.84
N GLN A 177 10.48 7.91 -25.62
CA GLN A 177 11.76 7.27 -25.39
C GLN A 177 11.74 6.41 -24.11
N LEU A 178 11.33 6.99 -22.97
CA LEU A 178 11.29 6.28 -21.69
C LEU A 178 10.24 5.17 -21.68
N ASN A 179 9.17 5.27 -22.50
CA ASN A 179 8.25 4.16 -22.70
C ASN A 179 8.92 2.98 -23.41
N SER A 180 9.77 3.25 -24.40
CA SER A 180 10.52 2.23 -25.14
C SER A 180 11.48 1.47 -24.23
N GLU A 181 12.21 2.18 -23.38
CA GLU A 181 13.14 1.58 -22.40
C GLU A 181 12.42 0.68 -21.40
N ARG A 182 11.19 1.03 -21.02
CA ARG A 182 10.32 0.18 -20.17
C ARG A 182 9.73 -1.01 -20.93
N GLY A 183 9.91 -1.10 -22.24
CA GLY A 183 9.25 -2.07 -23.12
C GLY A 183 7.73 -1.86 -23.17
N GLY A 184 7.28 -0.60 -23.08
CA GLY A 184 5.86 -0.22 -23.06
C GLY A 184 5.14 -0.49 -21.73
N ARG A 185 5.86 -0.86 -20.67
CA ARG A 185 5.24 -1.26 -19.38
C ARG A 185 5.25 -0.13 -18.36
N ALA A 186 4.16 0.02 -17.62
CA ALA A 186 4.10 0.79 -16.39
C ALA A 186 3.61 -0.11 -15.26
N TYR A 187 4.24 -0.02 -14.10
CA TYR A 187 3.76 -0.67 -12.88
C TYR A 187 2.78 0.24 -12.17
N LEU A 188 1.65 -0.32 -11.75
CA LEU A 188 0.67 0.34 -10.90
C LEU A 188 0.74 -0.27 -9.50
N LEU A 189 0.89 0.58 -8.49
CA LEU A 189 0.86 0.19 -7.09
C LEU A 189 -0.57 -0.15 -6.66
N ALA A 190 -0.71 -1.15 -5.80
CA ALA A 190 -2.02 -1.56 -5.29
C ALA A 190 -2.59 -0.50 -4.33
N SER A 191 -3.67 0.16 -4.74
CA SER A 191 -4.53 0.96 -3.87
C SER A 191 -5.89 0.25 -3.76
N LEU A 192 -5.86 -0.93 -3.15
CA LEU A 192 -7.04 -1.77 -2.99
C LEU A 192 -7.61 -1.54 -1.58
N PRO A 193 -8.95 -1.40 -1.43
CA PRO A 193 -9.55 -1.44 -0.11
C PRO A 193 -9.28 -2.81 0.54
N PRO A 194 -9.25 -2.90 1.88
CA PRO A 194 -9.18 -4.19 2.55
C PRO A 194 -10.40 -5.03 2.14
N THR A 195 -10.16 -6.14 1.43
CA THR A 195 -11.24 -7.05 1.00
C THR A 195 -11.42 -8.12 2.06
N TRP A 196 -12.55 -8.05 2.77
CA TRP A 196 -13.00 -9.15 3.62
C TRP A 196 -13.44 -10.31 2.70
N LYS A 197 -12.59 -11.33 2.55
CA LYS A 197 -12.97 -12.55 1.84
C LYS A 197 -13.98 -13.32 2.69
N ASP A 198 -15.26 -13.10 2.43
CA ASP A 198 -16.31 -13.93 3.00
C ASP A 198 -16.25 -15.31 2.37
N GLN A 199 -15.64 -16.27 3.07
CA GLN A 199 -15.51 -17.65 2.61
C GLN A 199 -16.80 -18.47 2.83
N GLY A 200 -17.97 -17.82 2.92
CA GLY A 200 -19.20 -18.48 3.35
C GLY A 200 -19.05 -18.95 4.79
N MET A 201 -18.83 -18.00 5.69
CA MET A 201 -18.56 -18.33 7.08
C MET A 201 -19.73 -19.09 7.71
N LYS A 202 -19.50 -20.34 8.09
CA LYS A 202 -20.44 -21.09 8.92
C LYS A 202 -20.28 -20.68 10.40
N PRO A 203 -21.38 -20.59 11.16
CA PRO A 203 -21.30 -20.30 12.58
C PRO A 203 -20.50 -21.41 13.30
N PRO A 204 -19.80 -21.09 14.41
CA PRO A 204 -19.03 -22.06 15.18
C PRO A 204 -19.90 -23.04 16.01
N SER A 205 -21.07 -23.46 15.49
CA SER A 205 -22.06 -24.26 16.23
C SER A 205 -21.49 -25.56 16.82
N THR A 206 -20.58 -26.24 16.13
CA THR A 206 -19.99 -27.51 16.62
C THR A 206 -18.91 -27.33 17.70
N GLN A 207 -18.44 -26.10 17.92
CA GLN A 207 -17.35 -25.81 18.85
C GLN A 207 -17.89 -25.57 20.27
N ARG A 208 -17.08 -25.87 21.30
CA ARG A 208 -17.40 -25.54 22.70
C ARG A 208 -17.07 -24.09 23.07
N THR A 209 -16.15 -23.49 22.31
CA THR A 209 -15.74 -22.10 22.45
C THR A 209 -15.23 -21.58 21.11
N ILE A 210 -15.42 -20.29 20.86
CA ILE A 210 -14.80 -19.55 19.77
C ILE A 210 -13.28 -19.44 19.94
N PHE A 211 -12.79 -19.49 21.18
CA PHE A 211 -11.38 -19.38 21.53
C PHE A 211 -10.64 -20.73 21.37
N GLY A 212 -10.42 -21.14 20.13
CA GLY A 212 -9.82 -22.44 19.84
C GLY A 212 -9.23 -22.53 18.43
N ARG A 213 -9.08 -23.77 17.93
CA ARG A 213 -8.54 -24.00 16.58
C ARG A 213 -9.36 -23.31 15.49
N TRP A 214 -10.68 -23.18 15.69
CA TRP A 214 -11.57 -22.52 14.74
C TRP A 214 -11.19 -21.06 14.52
N SER A 215 -11.01 -20.25 15.58
CA SER A 215 -10.58 -18.86 15.44
C SER A 215 -9.12 -18.75 15.01
N LEU A 216 -8.22 -19.61 15.50
CA LEU A 216 -6.81 -19.61 15.09
C LEU A 216 -6.59 -19.92 13.61
N SER A 217 -7.51 -20.68 13.01
CA SER A 217 -7.49 -21.00 11.58
C SER A 217 -8.03 -19.88 10.69
N ARG A 218 -8.62 -18.83 11.28
CA ARG A 218 -9.30 -17.74 10.57
C ARG A 218 -8.63 -16.40 10.86
N ARG A 219 -8.42 -15.60 9.81
CA ARG A 219 -7.59 -14.39 9.81
C ARG A 219 -6.14 -14.69 10.25
N ASP A 220 -5.23 -13.75 10.03
CA ASP A 220 -3.83 -13.83 10.47
C ASP A 220 -3.66 -13.84 12.01
N LEU A 221 -4.68 -14.27 12.76
CA LEU A 221 -4.73 -14.32 14.22
C LEU A 221 -3.66 -15.27 14.77
N GLY A 222 -3.52 -16.45 14.15
CA GLY A 222 -2.46 -17.39 14.49
C GLY A 222 -1.05 -16.80 14.27
N ALA A 223 -0.87 -16.02 13.20
CA ALA A 223 0.40 -15.33 12.92
C ALA A 223 0.67 -14.22 13.94
N SER A 224 -0.35 -13.44 14.30
CA SER A 224 -0.28 -12.37 15.30
C SER A 224 0.08 -12.89 16.69
N ILE A 225 -0.55 -13.99 17.10
CA ILE A 225 -0.24 -14.68 18.35
C ILE A 225 1.19 -15.25 18.33
N ASN A 226 1.62 -15.84 17.22
CA ASN A 226 2.99 -16.32 17.07
C ASN A 226 4.02 -15.17 17.10
N MET A 227 3.68 -14.01 16.56
CA MET A 227 4.52 -12.80 16.65
C MET A 227 4.65 -12.34 18.11
N LEU A 228 3.54 -12.31 18.85
CA LEU A 228 3.55 -11.98 20.28
C LEU A 228 4.38 -13.00 21.10
N LYS A 229 4.26 -14.30 20.82
CA LYS A 229 5.08 -15.33 21.48
C LYS A 229 6.57 -15.10 21.24
N LYS A 230 6.97 -14.86 19.98
CA LYS A 230 8.37 -14.61 19.63
C LYS A 230 8.89 -13.34 20.27
N PHE A 231 8.07 -12.29 20.32
CA PHE A 231 8.39 -11.04 20.99
C PHE A 231 8.67 -11.28 22.48
N LEU A 232 7.75 -11.98 23.17
CA LEU A 232 7.90 -12.27 24.60
C LEU A 232 9.09 -13.18 24.93
N ALA A 233 9.37 -14.18 24.09
CA ALA A 233 10.54 -15.05 24.27
C ALA A 233 11.87 -14.31 24.06
N GLY A 234 11.88 -13.26 23.21
CA GLY A 234 13.07 -12.45 22.94
C GLY A 234 13.31 -11.30 23.93
N THR A 235 12.34 -10.98 24.79
CA THR A 235 12.43 -9.86 25.73
C THR A 235 12.94 -10.30 27.09
N GLN A 236 14.13 -9.84 27.49
CA GLN A 236 14.71 -10.10 28.82
C GLN A 236 14.47 -8.95 29.83
N HIS A 237 13.99 -7.79 29.36
CA HIS A 237 13.82 -6.58 30.17
C HIS A 237 12.38 -6.07 30.09
N ASN A 238 11.92 -5.41 31.15
CA ASN A 238 10.57 -4.87 31.27
C ASN A 238 10.62 -3.33 31.37
N ASN A 239 10.84 -2.65 30.23
CA ASN A 239 10.87 -1.18 30.14
C ASN A 239 9.60 -0.64 29.45
N LEU A 240 9.40 0.68 29.48
CA LEU A 240 8.20 1.34 28.94
C LEU A 240 7.96 1.01 27.44
N PRO A 241 8.96 1.09 26.53
CA PRO A 241 8.77 0.72 25.12
C PRO A 241 8.33 -0.73 24.90
N ILE A 242 8.85 -1.67 25.70
CA ILE A 242 8.45 -3.09 25.62
C ILE A 242 7.00 -3.26 26.09
N ARG A 243 6.58 -2.55 27.14
CA ARG A 243 5.18 -2.56 27.60
C ARG A 243 4.24 -2.00 26.53
N GLU A 244 4.58 -0.86 25.91
CA GLU A 244 3.78 -0.27 24.84
C GLU A 244 3.71 -1.15 23.58
N ALA A 245 4.84 -1.75 23.17
CA ALA A 245 4.86 -2.70 22.05
C ALA A 245 3.97 -3.92 22.34
N ARG A 246 4.03 -4.45 23.56
CA ARG A 246 3.20 -5.56 24.02
C ARG A 246 1.71 -5.20 24.00
N SER A 247 1.34 -4.03 24.55
CA SER A 247 -0.06 -3.56 24.52
C SER A 247 -0.56 -3.35 23.10
N ARG A 248 0.25 -2.79 22.18
CA ARG A 248 -0.12 -2.67 20.75
C ARG A 248 -0.38 -4.03 20.10
N MET A 249 0.46 -5.02 20.37
CA MET A 249 0.29 -6.38 19.84
C MET A 249 -0.97 -7.05 20.37
N VAL A 250 -1.27 -6.88 21.66
CA VAL A 250 -2.48 -7.44 22.27
C VAL A 250 -3.72 -6.74 21.73
N ASN A 251 -3.75 -5.41 21.67
CA ASN A 251 -4.87 -4.66 21.09
C ASN A 251 -5.14 -5.09 19.65
N TYR A 252 -4.11 -5.33 18.84
CA TYR A 252 -4.28 -5.86 17.50
C TYR A 252 -4.93 -7.26 17.47
N ILE A 253 -4.57 -8.14 18.42
CA ILE A 253 -5.23 -9.45 18.58
C ILE A 253 -6.70 -9.28 18.99
N VAL A 254 -6.98 -8.35 19.91
CA VAL A 254 -8.34 -8.01 20.33
C VAL A 254 -9.18 -7.53 19.15
N ASP A 255 -8.69 -6.59 18.35
CA ASP A 255 -9.36 -6.06 17.16
C ASP A 255 -9.68 -7.17 16.15
N GLN A 256 -8.75 -8.11 15.95
CA GLN A 256 -8.97 -9.24 15.06
C GLN A 256 -10.06 -10.18 15.56
N VAL A 257 -10.13 -10.44 16.86
CA VAL A 257 -11.18 -11.25 17.50
C VAL A 257 -12.53 -10.55 17.43
N LEU A 258 -12.58 -9.24 17.72
CA LEU A 258 -13.82 -8.45 17.61
C LEU A 258 -14.34 -8.42 16.18
N GLY A 259 -13.48 -8.22 15.19
CA GLY A 259 -13.95 -8.27 13.82
C GLY A 259 -14.36 -9.69 13.39
N LEU A 260 -13.81 -10.75 13.97
CA LEU A 260 -14.30 -12.13 13.74
C LEU A 260 -15.70 -12.28 14.33
N ALA A 261 -15.93 -11.78 15.53
CA ALA A 261 -17.25 -11.75 16.16
C ALA A 261 -18.26 -10.96 15.33
N PHE A 262 -17.90 -9.77 14.83
CA PHE A 262 -18.75 -9.00 13.92
C PHE A 262 -19.14 -9.80 12.67
N THR A 263 -18.19 -10.56 12.11
CA THR A 263 -18.46 -11.43 10.97
C THR A 263 -19.48 -12.52 11.34
N VAL A 264 -19.44 -13.05 12.57
CA VAL A 264 -20.36 -14.10 13.06
C VAL A 264 -21.74 -13.52 13.34
N GLN A 265 -21.79 -12.32 13.92
CA GLN A 265 -23.03 -11.58 14.19
C GLN A 265 -23.76 -11.17 12.91
N SER A 266 -23.05 -11.07 11.78
CA SER A 266 -23.64 -10.79 10.47
C SER A 266 -24.32 -12.00 9.82
N LEU A 267 -24.24 -13.19 10.43
CA LEU A 267 -24.93 -14.40 9.94
C LEU A 267 -26.43 -14.34 10.26
N PRO A 268 -27.28 -15.13 9.56
CA PRO A 268 -28.70 -15.21 9.91
C PRO A 268 -28.90 -15.56 11.39
N ALA A 269 -29.70 -14.75 12.08
CA ALA A 269 -29.95 -14.86 13.51
C ALA A 269 -30.55 -16.21 13.91
N GLY A 270 -30.39 -16.57 15.19
CA GLY A 270 -31.02 -17.75 15.79
C GLY A 270 -30.24 -19.06 15.57
N TRP A 271 -29.07 -19.00 14.95
CA TRP A 271 -28.21 -20.17 14.76
C TRP A 271 -27.74 -20.79 16.08
N SER A 272 -27.67 -20.00 17.16
CA SER A 272 -27.29 -20.49 18.49
C SER A 272 -28.40 -21.27 19.20
N ALA A 273 -29.65 -21.21 18.73
CA ALA A 273 -30.79 -21.95 19.29
C ALA A 273 -30.86 -23.40 18.80
N ASN A 274 -30.11 -23.73 17.74
CA ASN A 274 -30.06 -25.10 17.21
C ASN A 274 -29.45 -26.07 18.24
N ALA A 275 -30.04 -27.25 18.40
CA ALA A 275 -29.56 -28.31 19.30
C ALA A 275 -28.13 -28.79 19.00
N GLU A 276 -27.64 -28.57 17.78
CA GLU A 276 -26.25 -28.85 17.41
C GLU A 276 -25.25 -27.81 17.97
N CYS A 277 -25.73 -26.67 18.47
CA CYS A 277 -24.89 -25.63 19.05
C CYS A 277 -24.31 -26.09 20.40
N ARG A 278 -22.97 -26.15 20.48
CA ARG A 278 -22.22 -26.56 21.67
C ARG A 278 -21.48 -25.41 22.33
N LEU A 279 -21.62 -24.20 21.80
CA LEU A 279 -20.98 -22.99 22.36
C LEU A 279 -21.49 -22.73 23.77
N ASN A 280 -20.60 -22.18 24.59
CA ASN A 280 -21.00 -21.77 25.93
C ASN A 280 -21.98 -20.60 25.87
N ARG A 281 -22.79 -20.47 26.93
CA ARG A 281 -23.91 -19.53 26.98
C ARG A 281 -23.47 -18.08 26.82
N ALA A 282 -22.39 -17.67 27.48
CA ALA A 282 -21.85 -16.31 27.40
C ALA A 282 -21.42 -15.94 25.97
N GLU A 283 -20.76 -16.86 25.26
CA GLU A 283 -20.36 -16.65 23.87
C GLU A 283 -21.56 -16.68 22.92
N CYS A 284 -22.62 -17.46 23.19
CA CYS A 284 -23.86 -17.37 22.43
C CYS A 284 -24.51 -15.99 22.56
N LEU A 285 -24.62 -15.47 23.79
CA LEU A 285 -25.16 -14.12 24.07
C LEU A 285 -24.35 -13.01 23.39
N TRP A 286 -23.05 -13.23 23.24
CA TRP A 286 -22.17 -12.31 22.51
C TRP A 286 -22.30 -12.43 20.98
N LEU A 287 -22.32 -13.65 20.43
CA LEU A 287 -22.12 -13.89 18.99
C LEU A 287 -23.41 -13.98 18.17
N ASP A 288 -24.57 -14.21 18.80
CA ASP A 288 -25.89 -14.29 18.14
C ASP A 288 -26.88 -13.28 18.74
N PRO A 289 -26.59 -11.96 18.69
CA PRO A 289 -27.45 -10.95 19.31
C PRO A 289 -28.84 -10.90 18.67
N GLY A 290 -28.96 -11.20 17.37
CA GLY A 290 -30.24 -11.20 16.66
C GLY A 290 -31.24 -12.25 17.18
N ARG A 291 -30.79 -13.27 17.92
CA ARG A 291 -31.69 -14.21 18.60
C ARG A 291 -32.60 -13.53 19.63
N CYS A 292 -32.22 -12.35 20.14
CA CYS A 292 -33.05 -11.61 21.09
C CYS A 292 -34.44 -11.26 20.54
N ASP A 293 -34.58 -11.16 19.21
CA ASP A 293 -35.85 -10.80 18.57
C ASP A 293 -36.88 -11.94 18.65
N ASP A 294 -36.41 -13.20 18.67
CA ASP A 294 -37.25 -14.40 18.66
C ASP A 294 -37.32 -15.12 20.03
N ASP A 295 -36.41 -14.80 20.96
CA ASP A 295 -36.26 -15.47 22.26
C ASP A 295 -36.18 -14.45 23.42
N PRO A 296 -37.32 -14.16 24.09
CA PRO A 296 -37.39 -13.18 25.18
C PRO A 296 -36.53 -13.54 26.40
N ASP A 297 -36.35 -14.82 26.70
CA ASP A 297 -35.52 -15.26 27.82
C ASP A 297 -34.05 -15.00 27.52
N PHE A 298 -33.63 -15.23 26.28
CA PHE A 298 -32.29 -14.87 25.79
C PHE A 298 -32.04 -13.36 25.85
N ALA A 299 -33.04 -12.55 25.47
CA ALA A 299 -32.96 -11.10 25.55
C ALA A 299 -32.79 -10.62 27.01
N ALA A 300 -33.56 -11.16 27.94
CA ALA A 300 -33.47 -10.83 29.36
C ALA A 300 -32.09 -11.19 29.94
N GLU A 301 -31.57 -12.38 29.62
CA GLU A 301 -30.23 -12.80 30.06
C GLU A 301 -29.11 -11.92 29.47
N ARG A 302 -29.25 -11.50 28.20
CA ARG A 302 -28.28 -10.61 27.56
C ARG A 302 -28.25 -9.23 28.22
N GLN A 303 -29.40 -8.72 28.68
CA GLN A 303 -29.51 -7.41 29.34
C GLN A 303 -28.80 -7.36 30.70
N LEU A 304 -28.69 -8.49 31.41
CA LEU A 304 -27.95 -8.57 32.68
C LEU A 304 -26.46 -8.26 32.51
N GLY A 305 -25.89 -8.53 31.34
CA GLY A 305 -24.52 -8.13 30.98
C GLY A 305 -23.40 -9.02 31.53
N ASP A 306 -23.69 -9.99 32.40
CA ASP A 306 -22.70 -10.92 32.99
C ASP A 306 -21.90 -11.70 31.93
N TRP A 307 -22.47 -11.89 30.73
CA TRP A 307 -21.80 -12.55 29.62
C TRP A 307 -20.53 -11.82 29.13
N LYS A 308 -20.40 -10.51 29.39
CA LYS A 308 -19.23 -9.70 29.00
C LYS A 308 -18.00 -10.11 29.80
N GLU A 309 -18.11 -10.09 31.13
CA GLU A 309 -17.00 -10.49 32.01
C GLU A 309 -16.63 -11.95 31.78
N ASN A 310 -17.63 -12.83 31.62
CA ASN A 310 -17.39 -14.25 31.35
C ASN A 310 -16.65 -14.47 30.02
N THR A 311 -17.06 -13.79 28.95
CA THR A 311 -16.40 -13.85 27.64
C THR A 311 -14.97 -13.27 27.71
N ALA A 312 -14.75 -12.19 28.45
CA ALA A 312 -13.42 -11.61 28.66
C ALA A 312 -12.49 -12.55 29.44
N ALA A 313 -12.99 -13.17 30.51
CA ALA A 313 -12.26 -14.18 31.27
C ALA A 313 -11.93 -15.42 30.41
N HIS A 314 -12.80 -15.79 29.48
CA HIS A 314 -12.54 -16.86 28.51
C HIS A 314 -11.41 -16.48 27.55
N PHE A 315 -11.45 -15.28 26.97
CA PHE A 315 -10.39 -14.74 26.11
C PHE A 315 -9.04 -14.68 26.85
N GLY A 316 -9.01 -14.11 28.06
CA GLY A 316 -7.81 -13.98 28.87
C GLY A 316 -7.18 -15.34 29.17
N ARG A 317 -7.99 -16.33 29.58
CA ARG A 317 -7.51 -17.71 29.80
C ARG A 317 -6.95 -18.33 28.52
N TRP A 318 -7.61 -18.16 27.39
CA TRP A 318 -7.18 -18.68 26.10
C TRP A 318 -5.85 -18.06 25.64
N LEU A 319 -5.73 -16.74 25.67
CA LEU A 319 -4.51 -16.05 25.26
C LEU A 319 -3.34 -16.42 26.18
N ASN A 320 -3.58 -16.48 27.49
CA ASN A 320 -2.59 -16.94 28.47
C ASN A 320 -2.14 -18.38 28.21
N GLN A 321 -3.06 -19.30 27.88
CA GLN A 321 -2.71 -20.68 27.53
C GLN A 321 -1.85 -20.77 26.27
N LEU A 322 -2.13 -19.92 25.27
CA LEU A 322 -1.34 -19.90 24.05
C LEU A 322 0.06 -19.34 24.28
N ILE A 323 0.18 -18.26 25.06
CA ILE A 323 1.46 -17.56 25.27
C ILE A 323 2.35 -18.27 26.29
N ARG A 324 1.77 -18.97 27.26
CA ARG A 324 2.53 -19.72 28.27
C ARG A 324 3.50 -20.69 27.60
N SER A 325 4.77 -20.55 27.96
CA SER A 325 5.85 -21.46 27.59
C SER A 325 6.82 -21.57 28.76
N ASP A 326 7.53 -22.69 28.86
CA ASP A 326 8.52 -22.93 29.93
C ASP A 326 9.64 -21.88 29.96
N GLN A 327 9.85 -21.16 28.86
CA GLN A 327 10.87 -20.12 28.72
C GLN A 327 10.38 -18.70 29.04
N ALA A 328 9.08 -18.48 29.24
CA ALA A 328 8.51 -17.17 29.56
C ALA A 328 7.30 -17.32 30.50
N PRO A 329 7.51 -17.55 31.81
CA PRO A 329 6.42 -17.56 32.78
C PRO A 329 5.80 -16.16 32.88
N LEU A 330 4.53 -16.04 32.52
CA LEU A 330 3.76 -14.81 32.72
C LEU A 330 3.51 -14.60 34.22
N ASP A 331 3.81 -13.41 34.73
CA ASP A 331 3.38 -13.01 36.07
C ASP A 331 1.84 -12.89 36.13
N SER A 332 1.27 -13.02 37.33
CA SER A 332 -0.19 -13.01 37.52
C SER A 332 -0.86 -11.66 37.25
N ALA A 333 -0.13 -10.55 37.33
CA ALA A 333 -0.63 -9.21 37.00
C ALA A 333 -0.67 -8.99 35.48
N ALA A 334 0.35 -9.44 34.75
CA ALA A 334 0.38 -9.46 33.29
C ALA A 334 -0.73 -10.35 32.73
N ALA A 335 -1.00 -11.50 33.36
CA ALA A 335 -2.07 -12.41 32.94
C ALA A 335 -3.48 -11.78 33.05
N ARG A 336 -3.71 -10.91 34.05
CA ARG A 336 -4.97 -10.17 34.25
C ARG A 336 -5.09 -8.93 33.38
N HIS A 337 -3.97 -8.34 32.97
CA HIS A 337 -3.98 -7.13 32.15
C HIS A 337 -4.72 -7.32 30.82
N TRP A 338 -4.51 -8.46 30.13
CA TRP A 338 -5.15 -8.75 28.85
C TRP A 338 -6.66 -9.00 28.95
N GLU A 339 -7.10 -9.52 30.08
CA GLU A 339 -8.51 -9.74 30.38
C GLU A 339 -9.24 -8.39 30.50
N ASN A 340 -8.61 -7.43 31.19
CA ASN A 340 -9.13 -6.06 31.29
C ASN A 340 -9.11 -5.33 29.94
N ASP A 341 -8.02 -5.41 29.18
CA ASP A 341 -7.92 -4.77 27.86
C ASP A 341 -9.04 -5.27 26.91
N PHE A 342 -9.33 -6.58 26.94
CA PHE A 342 -10.42 -7.15 26.15
C PHE A 342 -11.81 -6.76 26.69
N ALA A 343 -12.00 -6.70 28.00
CA ALA A 343 -13.25 -6.25 28.61
C ALA A 343 -13.57 -4.79 28.24
N ASP A 344 -12.57 -3.90 28.31
CA ASP A 344 -12.68 -2.48 27.92
C ASP A 344 -13.00 -2.33 26.43
N ALA A 345 -12.34 -3.13 25.59
CA ALA A 345 -12.61 -3.16 24.15
C ALA A 345 -14.04 -3.66 23.84
N MET A 346 -14.55 -4.67 24.56
CA MET A 346 -15.93 -5.13 24.40
C MET A 346 -16.95 -4.06 24.83
N GLN A 347 -16.70 -3.32 25.92
CA GLN A 347 -17.57 -2.21 26.31
C GLN A 347 -17.62 -1.11 25.25
N THR A 348 -16.48 -0.83 24.60
CA THR A 348 -16.38 0.16 23.53
C THR A 348 -17.05 -0.33 22.24
N PHE A 349 -16.88 -1.60 21.90
CA PHE A 349 -17.46 -2.23 20.72
C PHE A 349 -18.99 -2.20 20.72
N GLU A 350 -19.64 -2.42 21.87
CA GLU A 350 -21.11 -2.37 21.96
C GLU A 350 -21.67 -0.94 21.80
N ARG A 351 -20.96 0.09 22.25
CA ARG A 351 -21.37 1.50 22.08
C ARG A 351 -21.26 1.99 20.63
N GLY A 352 -20.48 1.29 19.80
CA GLY A 352 -20.26 1.62 18.38
C GLY A 352 -21.15 0.85 17.40
N MET A 353 -22.02 -0.05 17.89
CA MET A 353 -23.03 -0.68 17.06
C MET A 353 -24.31 0.17 17.07
N PRO A 354 -24.92 0.44 15.90
CA PRO A 354 -26.13 1.26 15.78
C PRO A 354 -27.34 0.67 16.50
#